data_AF-A0A4Q7EBP2-F1
#
_entry.id   AF-A0A4Q7EBP2-F1
#
_cell.length_a   1.000
_cell.length_b   1.000
_cell.length_c   1.000
_cell.angle_alpha   90.00
_cell.angle_beta   90.00
_cell.angle_gamma   90.00
#
_symmetry.space_group_name_H-M   'P 1'
#
loop_
_entity.id
_entity.type
_entity.pdbx_description
1 polymer ?
#
loop_
_entity_poly.entity_id
_entity_poly.type
_entity_poly.pdbx_seq_one_letter_code
_entity_poly.pdbx_strand_id
1 'polypeptide(L)'
;MNYVTLRIVFAVLLLCTLKVHASLMISPTRVVFDERQRHAKVFLINSSQEYKTYRLSFKEKRALPQGGYQDIASEDNPMRLSELLRMTPKQVRLAPGERQVVKLALRRKRDMAEGEYRSHLFFQALPNGQEQAQPGGGIRLNMIMSYSIPVIYRQSTSLPQVEIEQAQILRSDTGLYDKVAITLKRNGNASSFGNLRVLWRQNQQAQWQQIALTNSYSIYPEVSRAQLQLTILKPQLLKNPRSGQLKVVYDGGSEYAQQQFAERIFTVSSGQ
;
A
#
# COMPACT_ATOMS: atom_id res chain seq x y z
N MET A 1 35.25 -33.07 3.94
CA MET A 1 34.48 -32.38 2.89
C MET A 1 35.42 -31.37 2.24
N ASN A 2 35.88 -31.64 1.01
CA ASN A 2 36.99 -30.89 0.42
C ASN A 2 36.56 -29.45 0.10
N TYR A 3 37.45 -28.48 0.31
CA TYR A 3 37.21 -27.06 0.01
C TYR A 3 36.74 -26.82 -1.43
N VAL A 4 37.09 -27.72 -2.35
CA VAL A 4 36.65 -27.72 -3.75
C VAL A 4 35.15 -28.03 -3.87
N THR A 5 34.63 -29.03 -3.15
CA THR A 5 33.21 -29.38 -3.17
C THR A 5 32.35 -28.27 -2.57
N LEU A 6 32.84 -27.59 -1.52
CA LEU A 6 32.16 -26.45 -0.93
C LEU A 6 32.11 -25.23 -1.88
N ARG A 7 33.18 -24.97 -2.63
CA ARG A 7 33.23 -23.89 -3.65
C ARG A 7 32.29 -24.16 -4.83
N ILE A 8 32.16 -25.41 -5.27
CA ILE A 8 31.25 -25.79 -6.36
C ILE A 8 29.79 -25.63 -5.92
N VAL A 9 29.44 -26.06 -4.71
CA VAL A 9 28.08 -25.87 -4.16
C VAL A 9 27.76 -24.38 -4.01
N PHE A 10 28.71 -23.56 -3.58
CA PHE A 10 28.55 -22.11 -3.48
C PHE A 10 28.39 -21.43 -4.85
N ALA A 11 29.09 -21.91 -5.89
CA ALA A 11 28.97 -21.41 -7.27
C ALA A 11 27.63 -21.78 -7.93
N VAL A 12 27.10 -22.98 -7.66
CA VAL A 12 25.78 -23.43 -8.17
C VAL A 12 24.64 -22.67 -7.51
N LEU A 13 24.75 -22.35 -6.21
CA LEU A 13 23.76 -21.53 -5.50
C LEU A 13 23.73 -20.07 -5.97
N LEU A 14 24.84 -19.54 -6.49
CA LEU A 14 24.91 -18.17 -7.04
C LEU A 14 24.20 -18.01 -8.40
N LEU A 15 24.01 -19.11 -9.15
CA LEU A 15 23.39 -19.11 -10.48
C LEU A 15 21.86 -19.22 -10.46
N CYS A 16 21.27 -19.62 -9.34
CA CYS A 16 19.82 -19.69 -9.14
C CYS A 16 19.23 -18.31 -8.82
N THR A 17 19.34 -17.36 -9.75
CA THR A 17 18.56 -16.12 -9.67
C THR A 17 17.13 -16.43 -10.11
N LEU A 18 16.21 -16.50 -9.15
CA LEU A 18 14.78 -16.49 -9.45
C LEU A 18 14.45 -15.12 -10.04
N LYS A 19 14.32 -15.05 -11.37
CA LYS A 19 13.81 -13.84 -12.02
C LYS A 19 12.34 -13.68 -11.64
N VAL A 20 12.09 -12.84 -10.66
CA VAL A 20 10.75 -12.32 -10.38
C VAL A 20 10.39 -11.41 -11.54
N HIS A 21 9.50 -11.89 -12.42
CA HIS A 21 9.01 -11.12 -13.54
C HIS A 21 7.74 -10.36 -13.13
N ALA A 22 7.89 -9.07 -12.84
CA ALA A 22 6.74 -8.17 -12.81
C ALA A 22 6.16 -8.08 -14.22
N SER A 23 4.88 -8.43 -14.41
CA SER A 23 4.25 -8.47 -15.74
C SER A 23 3.64 -7.13 -16.17
N LEU A 24 3.32 -6.27 -15.22
CA LEU A 24 2.68 -4.98 -15.49
C LEU A 24 3.17 -3.91 -14.52
N MET A 25 3.57 -2.78 -15.08
CA MET A 25 3.82 -1.54 -14.34
C MET A 25 2.61 -0.62 -14.51
N ILE A 26 2.13 -0.06 -13.39
CA ILE A 26 0.97 0.84 -13.33
C ILE A 26 1.45 2.16 -12.73
N SER A 27 1.17 3.28 -13.40
CA SER A 27 1.53 4.61 -12.90
C SER A 27 0.43 5.65 -13.19
N PRO A 28 -0.03 6.43 -12.20
CA PRO A 28 0.34 6.35 -10.78
C PRO A 28 -0.32 5.14 -10.09
N THR A 29 0.14 4.80 -8.88
CA THR A 29 -0.44 3.74 -8.02
C THR A 29 -1.61 4.22 -7.16
N ARG A 30 -1.97 5.51 -7.27
CA ARG A 30 -3.10 6.17 -6.62
C ARG A 30 -3.51 7.36 -7.47
N VAL A 31 -4.80 7.54 -7.69
CA VAL A 31 -5.35 8.68 -8.43
C VAL A 31 -6.20 9.51 -7.50
N VAL A 32 -5.92 10.80 -7.41
CA VAL A 32 -6.72 11.76 -6.66
C VAL A 32 -7.14 12.86 -7.62
N PHE A 33 -8.44 13.05 -7.79
CA PHE A 33 -8.98 14.21 -8.49
C PHE A 33 -9.05 15.37 -7.51
N ASP A 34 -8.34 16.46 -7.82
CA ASP A 34 -8.57 17.74 -7.15
C ASP A 34 -9.91 18.38 -7.58
N GLU A 35 -10.31 19.48 -6.94
CA GLU A 35 -11.58 20.17 -7.25
C GLU A 35 -11.68 20.73 -8.68
N ARG A 36 -10.57 20.92 -9.38
CA ARG A 36 -10.56 21.46 -10.76
C ARG A 36 -10.46 20.35 -11.80
N GLN A 37 -9.82 19.24 -11.45
CA GLN A 37 -9.56 18.12 -12.34
C GLN A 37 -10.82 17.31 -12.64
N ARG A 38 -11.06 17.10 -13.93
CA ARG A 38 -12.11 16.22 -14.46
C ARG A 38 -11.54 15.00 -15.18
N HIS A 39 -10.23 14.97 -15.41
CA HIS A 39 -9.58 13.89 -16.15
C HIS A 39 -8.30 13.45 -15.44
N ALA A 40 -8.04 12.15 -15.45
CA ALA A 40 -6.78 11.56 -15.01
C ALA A 40 -6.31 10.51 -16.01
N LYS A 41 -5.00 10.27 -16.04
CA LYS A 41 -4.38 9.26 -16.90
C LYS A 41 -3.67 8.24 -16.01
N VAL A 42 -3.92 6.96 -16.27
CA VAL A 42 -3.18 5.84 -15.70
C VAL A 42 -2.45 5.14 -16.83
N PHE A 43 -1.14 5.02 -16.72
CA PHE A 43 -0.27 4.37 -17.67
C PHE A 43 -0.10 2.90 -17.27
N LEU A 44 -0.27 2.02 -18.26
CA LEU A 44 -0.03 0.60 -18.16
C LEU A 44 1.15 0.26 -19.07
N ILE A 45 2.20 -0.33 -18.52
CA ILE A 45 3.37 -0.77 -19.29
C ILE A 45 3.56 -2.25 -19.07
N ASN A 46 3.56 -3.04 -20.13
CA ASN A 46 3.87 -4.46 -20.04
C ASN A 46 5.39 -4.65 -19.86
N SER A 47 5.80 -5.04 -18.67
CA SER A 47 7.21 -5.27 -18.32
C SER A 47 7.67 -6.71 -18.53
N SER A 48 6.82 -7.58 -19.10
CA SER A 48 7.18 -8.94 -19.50
C SER A 48 7.64 -9.03 -20.96
N GLN A 49 8.12 -10.21 -21.34
CA GLN A 49 8.54 -10.55 -22.72
C GLN A 49 7.44 -11.18 -23.57
N GLU A 50 6.19 -11.21 -23.07
CA GLU A 50 5.04 -11.79 -23.76
C GLU A 50 3.95 -10.75 -23.94
N TYR A 51 3.02 -10.97 -24.87
CA TYR A 51 1.78 -10.20 -24.89
C TYR A 51 1.02 -10.40 -23.58
N LYS A 52 0.38 -9.35 -23.06
CA LYS A 52 -0.53 -9.46 -21.90
C LYS A 52 -1.83 -8.73 -22.19
N THR A 53 -2.95 -9.36 -21.84
CA THR A 53 -4.27 -8.73 -21.96
C THR A 53 -4.83 -8.48 -20.58
N TYR A 54 -5.33 -7.26 -20.33
CA TYR A 54 -5.96 -6.88 -19.07
C TYR A 54 -7.37 -6.39 -19.31
N ARG A 55 -8.32 -6.89 -18.51
CA ARG A 55 -9.66 -6.34 -18.38
C ARG A 55 -9.68 -5.36 -17.21
N LEU A 56 -10.27 -4.20 -17.44
CA LEU A 56 -10.36 -3.14 -16.46
C LEU A 56 -11.81 -3.00 -15.97
N SER A 57 -11.97 -2.87 -14.67
CA SER A 57 -13.25 -2.59 -14.03
C SER A 57 -13.07 -1.72 -12.79
N PHE A 58 -14.17 -1.31 -12.16
CA PHE A 58 -14.12 -0.77 -10.81
C PHE A 58 -14.52 -1.86 -9.81
N LYS A 59 -13.91 -1.82 -8.63
CA LYS A 59 -14.30 -2.59 -7.45
C LYS A 59 -14.48 -1.66 -6.26
N GLU A 60 -15.48 -1.96 -5.44
CA GLU A 60 -15.67 -1.31 -4.16
C GLU A 60 -14.96 -2.10 -3.07
N LYS A 61 -14.22 -1.37 -2.22
CA LYS A 61 -13.47 -1.98 -1.12
C LYS A 61 -13.54 -1.11 0.13
N ARG A 62 -13.82 -1.74 1.26
CA ARG A 62 -13.78 -1.11 2.58
C ARG A 62 -12.41 -1.32 3.21
N ALA A 63 -11.79 -0.25 3.70
CA ALA A 63 -10.54 -0.37 4.44
C ALA A 63 -10.77 -0.97 5.83
N LEU A 64 -9.82 -1.76 6.31
CA LEU A 64 -9.88 -2.35 7.65
C LEU A 64 -8.96 -1.59 8.63
N PRO A 65 -9.32 -1.52 9.92
CA PRO A 65 -8.49 -0.86 10.94
C PRO A 65 -7.06 -1.37 11.01
N GLN A 66 -6.85 -2.68 10.81
CA GLN A 66 -5.53 -3.33 10.85
C GLN A 66 -4.73 -3.18 9.55
N GLY A 67 -5.27 -2.46 8.57
CA GLY A 67 -4.77 -2.42 7.20
C GLY A 67 -5.39 -3.47 6.30
N GLY A 68 -5.14 -3.34 4.99
CA GLY A 68 -5.79 -4.16 3.99
C GLY A 68 -7.23 -3.70 3.68
N TYR A 69 -7.92 -4.53 2.91
CA TYR A 69 -9.24 -4.23 2.38
C TYR A 69 -10.14 -5.45 2.36
N GLN A 70 -11.44 -5.20 2.50
CA GLN A 70 -12.51 -6.16 2.21
C GLN A 70 -13.22 -5.74 0.92
N ASP A 71 -13.40 -6.67 -0.03
CA ASP A 71 -14.28 -6.43 -1.19
C ASP A 71 -15.73 -6.33 -0.68
N ILE A 72 -16.45 -5.29 -1.12
CA ILE A 72 -17.85 -5.05 -0.74
C ILE A 72 -18.70 -4.88 -1.99
N ALA A 73 -20.01 -5.09 -1.86
CA ALA A 73 -20.95 -4.82 -2.94
C ALA A 73 -21.06 -3.30 -3.19
N SER A 74 -21.59 -2.91 -4.34
CA SER A 74 -21.65 -1.48 -4.71
C SER A 74 -22.61 -0.69 -3.84
N GLU A 75 -23.73 -1.32 -3.50
CA GLU A 75 -24.78 -0.86 -2.60
C GLU A 75 -24.26 -0.59 -1.17
N ASP A 76 -23.21 -1.30 -0.74
CA ASP A 76 -22.58 -1.13 0.57
C ASP A 76 -21.56 0.02 0.62
N ASN A 77 -21.34 0.70 -0.51
CA ASN A 77 -20.47 1.87 -0.63
C ASN A 77 -21.28 3.11 -1.09
N PRO A 78 -21.89 3.88 -0.16
CA PRO A 78 -22.66 5.07 -0.50
C PRO A 78 -21.78 6.19 -1.10
N MET A 79 -20.47 6.17 -0.80
CA MET A 79 -19.49 7.13 -1.31
C MET A 79 -18.66 6.53 -2.46
N ARG A 80 -19.26 5.63 -3.27
CA ARG A 80 -18.57 5.05 -4.43
C ARG A 80 -18.32 6.08 -5.53
N LEU A 81 -17.08 6.13 -6.00
CA LEU A 81 -16.68 7.01 -7.09
C LEU A 81 -16.97 6.40 -8.47
N SER A 82 -17.12 5.09 -8.56
CA SER A 82 -17.30 4.34 -9.81
C SER A 82 -18.52 4.79 -10.62
N GLU A 83 -19.61 5.23 -9.98
CA GLU A 83 -20.78 5.78 -10.70
C GLU A 83 -20.51 7.11 -11.42
N LEU A 84 -19.53 7.86 -10.91
CA LEU A 84 -19.19 9.19 -11.41
C LEU A 84 -18.02 9.15 -12.40
N LEU A 85 -17.42 7.97 -12.61
CA LEU A 85 -16.26 7.80 -13.48
C LEU A 85 -16.61 7.08 -14.77
N ARG A 86 -16.12 7.63 -15.88
CA ARG A 86 -15.96 6.91 -17.14
C ARG A 86 -14.51 6.53 -17.33
N MET A 87 -14.29 5.27 -17.69
CA MET A 87 -12.96 4.74 -17.98
C MET A 87 -12.87 4.30 -19.44
N THR A 88 -11.76 4.59 -20.10
CA THR A 88 -11.50 4.13 -21.45
C THR A 88 -10.00 3.89 -21.67
N PRO A 89 -9.60 2.76 -22.27
CA PRO A 89 -10.42 1.60 -22.67
C PRO A 89 -10.80 0.71 -21.47
N LYS A 90 -11.74 -0.24 -21.67
CA LYS A 90 -12.10 -1.27 -20.67
C LYS A 90 -11.29 -2.56 -20.78
N GLN A 91 -10.55 -2.73 -21.86
CA GLN A 91 -9.65 -3.84 -22.07
C GLN A 91 -8.44 -3.35 -22.88
N VAL A 92 -7.26 -3.84 -22.54
CA VAL A 92 -6.02 -3.51 -23.22
C VAL A 92 -5.27 -4.80 -23.53
N ARG A 93 -4.70 -4.90 -24.72
CA ARG A 93 -3.70 -5.92 -25.07
C ARG A 93 -2.41 -5.18 -25.33
N LEU A 94 -1.35 -5.62 -24.65
CA LEU A 94 -0.05 -4.95 -24.63
C LEU A 94 1.02 -5.92 -25.14
N ALA A 95 1.76 -5.54 -26.17
CA ALA A 95 3.01 -6.18 -26.57
C ALA A 95 4.10 -5.99 -25.50
N PRO A 96 5.20 -6.75 -25.54
CA PRO A 96 6.35 -6.53 -24.66
C PRO A 96 6.83 -5.07 -24.71
N GLY A 97 6.96 -4.42 -23.55
CA GLY A 97 7.36 -3.01 -23.43
C GLY A 97 6.30 -1.99 -23.87
N GLU A 98 5.15 -2.41 -24.38
CA GLU A 98 4.12 -1.49 -24.86
C GLU A 98 3.50 -0.71 -23.70
N ARG A 99 3.34 0.61 -23.92
CA ARG A 99 2.67 1.52 -23.01
C ARG A 99 1.29 1.90 -23.52
N GLN A 100 0.27 1.66 -22.72
CA GLN A 100 -1.10 2.09 -22.95
C GLN A 100 -1.56 3.11 -21.91
N VAL A 101 -2.39 4.06 -22.32
CA VAL A 101 -3.03 5.03 -21.43
C VAL A 101 -4.48 4.64 -21.18
N VAL A 102 -4.86 4.58 -19.92
CA VAL A 102 -6.23 4.48 -19.44
C VAL A 102 -6.66 5.87 -18.99
N LYS A 103 -7.67 6.42 -19.65
CA LYS A 103 -8.24 7.73 -19.33
C LYS A 103 -9.41 7.54 -18.37
N LEU A 104 -9.39 8.27 -17.27
CA LEU A 104 -10.48 8.38 -16.31
C LEU A 104 -11.11 9.77 -16.46
N ALA A 105 -12.42 9.83 -16.61
CA ALA A 105 -13.18 11.08 -16.71
C ALA A 105 -14.24 11.13 -15.61
N LEU A 106 -14.15 12.14 -14.75
CA LEU A 106 -15.04 12.39 -13.63
C LEU A 106 -16.21 13.28 -14.07
N ARG A 107 -17.44 12.76 -13.95
CA ARG A 107 -18.70 13.48 -14.17
C ARG A 107 -19.36 13.80 -12.83
N ARG A 108 -19.16 15.04 -12.38
CA ARG A 108 -19.75 15.53 -11.13
C ARG A 108 -21.24 15.81 -11.31
N LYS A 109 -21.98 15.66 -10.21
CA LYS A 109 -23.39 16.07 -10.09
C LYS A 109 -23.45 17.37 -9.29
N ARG A 110 -24.52 18.16 -9.44
CA ARG A 110 -24.67 19.44 -8.73
C ARG A 110 -24.82 19.23 -7.21
N ASP A 111 -25.58 18.21 -6.83
CA ASP A 111 -26.00 17.96 -5.45
C ASP A 111 -25.24 16.76 -4.87
N MET A 112 -23.91 16.77 -5.00
CA MET A 112 -23.07 15.75 -4.38
C MET A 112 -22.95 15.99 -2.88
N ALA A 113 -23.10 14.93 -2.09
CA ALA A 113 -22.85 14.99 -0.66
C ALA A 113 -21.39 15.35 -0.39
N GLU A 114 -21.16 16.06 0.71
CA GLU A 114 -19.81 16.38 1.15
C GLU A 114 -19.09 15.11 1.62
N GLY A 115 -17.80 15.02 1.29
CA GLY A 115 -16.96 13.90 1.69
C GLY A 115 -16.04 13.38 0.61
N GLU A 116 -15.35 12.30 0.95
CA GLU A 116 -14.46 11.60 0.05
C GLU A 116 -15.17 10.44 -0.63
N TYR A 117 -15.24 10.51 -1.96
CA TYR A 117 -15.71 9.44 -2.81
C TYR A 117 -14.53 8.55 -3.22
N ARG A 118 -14.67 7.24 -3.07
CA ARG A 118 -13.59 6.29 -3.33
C ARG A 118 -14.09 5.00 -3.96
N SER A 119 -13.40 4.59 -5.00
CA SER A 119 -13.52 3.26 -5.63
C SER A 119 -12.13 2.80 -6.06
N HIS A 120 -11.99 1.56 -6.50
CA HIS A 120 -10.69 1.04 -6.94
C HIS A 120 -10.73 0.66 -8.40
N LEU A 121 -9.79 1.19 -9.17
CA LEU A 121 -9.54 0.74 -10.51
C LEU A 121 -8.85 -0.63 -10.45
N PHE A 122 -9.49 -1.64 -11.03
CA PHE A 122 -9.08 -3.03 -10.99
C PHE A 122 -8.61 -3.49 -12.36
N PHE A 123 -7.45 -4.15 -12.42
CA PHE A 123 -6.83 -4.67 -13.62
C PHE A 123 -6.71 -6.18 -13.47
N GLN A 124 -7.50 -6.94 -14.22
CA GLN A 124 -7.48 -8.40 -14.19
C GLN A 124 -6.75 -8.90 -15.43
N ALA A 125 -5.67 -9.67 -15.25
CA ALA A 125 -5.04 -10.36 -16.37
C ALA A 125 -6.04 -11.35 -16.99
N LEU A 126 -6.10 -11.40 -18.31
CA LEU A 126 -6.79 -12.45 -19.04
C LEU A 126 -5.75 -13.50 -19.47
N PRO A 127 -6.06 -14.81 -19.36
CA PRO A 127 -5.19 -15.86 -19.86
C PRO A 127 -4.84 -15.66 -21.33
N ASN A 128 -3.57 -15.86 -21.68
CA ASN A 128 -3.09 -15.75 -23.06
C ASN A 128 -3.35 -17.07 -23.80
N GLY A 129 -4.57 -17.29 -24.28
CA GLY A 129 -4.91 -18.51 -25.01
C GLY A 129 -4.81 -19.79 -24.17
N GLN A 130 -5.30 -20.90 -24.72
CA GLN A 130 -5.17 -22.22 -24.11
C GLN A 130 -3.78 -22.76 -24.44
N GLU A 131 -2.88 -22.83 -23.45
CA GLU A 131 -1.75 -23.75 -23.56
C GLU A 131 -2.33 -25.16 -23.74
N GLN A 132 -2.07 -25.77 -24.91
CA GLN A 132 -2.61 -27.09 -25.25
C GLN A 132 -2.32 -28.10 -24.14
N ALA A 133 -3.35 -28.85 -23.75
CA ALA A 133 -3.25 -29.89 -22.74
C ALA A 133 -2.31 -31.00 -23.23
N GLN A 134 -1.04 -30.95 -22.86
CA GLN A 134 -0.17 -32.14 -22.95
C GLN A 134 -0.71 -33.25 -22.02
N PRO A 135 -1.00 -34.45 -22.54
CA PRO A 135 -1.48 -35.56 -21.72
C PRO A 135 -0.39 -36.02 -20.75
N GLY A 136 -0.69 -35.96 -19.45
CA GLY A 136 0.21 -36.40 -18.38
C GLY A 136 -0.34 -36.00 -17.00
N GLY A 137 -0.30 -36.92 -16.04
CA GLY A 137 -0.72 -36.68 -14.66
C GLY A 137 0.22 -35.72 -13.94
N GLY A 138 -0.04 -34.42 -14.04
CA GLY A 138 0.70 -33.37 -13.36
C GLY A 138 -0.22 -32.25 -12.88
N ILE A 139 0.05 -31.68 -11.71
CA ILE A 139 -0.71 -30.53 -11.18
C ILE A 139 -0.31 -29.28 -11.97
N ARG A 140 -1.28 -28.63 -12.60
CA ARG A 140 -1.10 -27.35 -13.32
C ARG A 140 -1.67 -26.21 -12.49
N LEU A 141 -0.84 -25.24 -12.13
CA LEU A 141 -1.26 -24.05 -11.39
C LEU A 141 -1.45 -22.88 -12.36
N ASN A 142 -2.71 -22.52 -12.64
CA ASN A 142 -3.06 -21.37 -13.46
C ASN A 142 -3.30 -20.15 -12.57
N MET A 143 -2.30 -19.28 -12.43
CA MET A 143 -2.43 -18.05 -11.64
C MET A 143 -2.92 -16.89 -12.49
N ILE A 144 -4.04 -16.26 -12.10
CA ILE A 144 -4.53 -15.03 -12.71
C ILE A 144 -4.16 -13.83 -11.83
N MET A 145 -3.16 -13.07 -12.28
CA MET A 145 -2.71 -11.88 -11.56
C MET A 145 -3.70 -10.74 -11.72
N SER A 146 -4.03 -10.08 -10.61
CA SER A 146 -4.89 -8.90 -10.61
C SER A 146 -4.29 -7.77 -9.77
N TYR A 147 -4.47 -6.53 -10.22
CA TYR A 147 -3.97 -5.33 -9.56
C TYR A 147 -5.11 -4.38 -9.24
N SER A 148 -4.95 -3.56 -8.21
CA SER A 148 -5.98 -2.59 -7.80
C SER A 148 -5.33 -1.30 -7.29
N ILE A 149 -5.78 -0.15 -7.78
CA ILE A 149 -5.33 1.16 -7.30
C ILE A 149 -6.54 1.99 -6.84
N PRO A 150 -6.44 2.74 -5.73
CA PRO A 150 -7.52 3.63 -5.31
C PRO A 150 -7.64 4.83 -6.24
N VAL A 151 -8.88 5.18 -6.55
CA VAL A 151 -9.27 6.40 -7.25
C VAL A 151 -10.17 7.20 -6.31
N ILE A 152 -9.79 8.44 -6.05
CA ILE A 152 -10.39 9.28 -5.01
C ILE A 152 -10.83 10.61 -5.61
N TYR A 153 -11.99 11.10 -5.19
CA TYR A 153 -12.44 12.47 -5.41
C TYR A 153 -12.94 13.03 -4.09
N ARG A 154 -12.57 14.27 -3.79
CA ARG A 154 -12.96 14.95 -2.56
C ARG A 154 -13.91 16.10 -2.90
N GLN A 155 -15.08 16.10 -2.28
CA GLN A 155 -16.09 17.15 -2.39
C GLN A 155 -16.19 17.87 -1.05
N SER A 156 -15.83 19.16 -1.02
CA SER A 156 -15.97 20.02 0.17
C SER A 156 -15.35 19.39 1.44
N THR A 157 -14.18 18.76 1.33
CA THR A 157 -13.53 18.10 2.47
C THR A 157 -12.55 19.01 3.19
N SER A 158 -12.42 18.86 4.50
CA SER A 158 -11.35 19.50 5.27
C SER A 158 -10.05 18.69 5.17
N LEU A 159 -8.93 19.31 5.56
CA LEU A 159 -7.70 18.56 5.81
C LEU A 159 -7.96 17.47 6.87
N PRO A 160 -7.45 16.25 6.69
CA PRO A 160 -7.63 15.17 7.65
C PRO A 160 -6.83 15.47 8.92
N GLN A 161 -7.43 15.21 10.08
CA GLN A 161 -6.79 15.35 11.38
C GLN A 161 -6.41 13.98 11.89
N VAL A 162 -5.16 13.80 12.32
CA VAL A 162 -4.68 12.53 12.85
C VAL A 162 -4.00 12.76 14.19
N GLU A 163 -4.27 11.87 15.15
CA GLU A 163 -3.61 11.83 16.45
C GLU A 163 -2.91 10.48 16.59
N ILE A 164 -1.70 10.48 17.15
CA ILE A 164 -1.03 9.25 17.58
C ILE A 164 -1.47 8.99 19.02
N GLU A 165 -2.31 8.00 19.25
CA GLU A 165 -2.86 7.71 20.58
C GLU A 165 -1.90 6.86 21.40
N GLN A 166 -1.31 5.83 20.79
CA GLN A 166 -0.48 4.83 21.46
C GLN A 166 0.64 4.36 20.55
N ALA A 167 1.79 4.03 21.14
CA ALA A 167 2.87 3.31 20.49
C ALA A 167 3.59 2.42 21.50
N GLN A 168 3.78 1.14 21.16
CA GLN A 168 4.41 0.14 22.04
C GLN A 168 5.38 -0.72 21.24
N ILE A 169 6.54 -1.00 21.83
CA ILE A 169 7.49 -1.96 21.28
C ILE A 169 7.06 -3.36 21.74
N LEU A 170 6.85 -4.26 20.78
CA LEU A 170 6.41 -5.63 21.04
C LEU A 170 7.60 -6.60 20.93
N ARG A 171 7.53 -7.68 21.72
CA ARG A 171 8.44 -8.81 21.62
C ARG A 171 7.85 -9.89 20.71
N SER A 172 8.71 -10.51 19.92
CA SER A 172 8.44 -11.75 19.21
C SER A 172 8.38 -12.94 20.17
N ASP A 173 7.92 -14.08 19.64
CA ASP A 173 7.98 -15.38 20.33
C ASP A 173 9.42 -15.81 20.65
N THR A 174 10.42 -15.27 19.93
CA THR A 174 11.85 -15.48 20.21
C THR A 174 12.40 -14.56 21.32
N GLY A 175 11.54 -13.73 21.93
CA GLY A 175 11.87 -12.80 23.00
C GLY A 175 12.57 -11.50 22.54
N LEU A 176 12.76 -11.33 21.23
CA LEU A 176 13.39 -10.15 20.64
C LEU A 176 12.37 -9.06 20.38
N TYR A 177 12.73 -7.79 20.60
CA TYR A 177 11.91 -6.67 20.14
C TYR A 177 12.03 -6.54 18.63
N ASP A 178 10.99 -6.93 17.90
CA ASP A 178 10.97 -6.99 16.44
C ASP A 178 9.84 -6.19 15.80
N LYS A 179 8.88 -5.70 16.60
CA LYS A 179 7.73 -4.93 16.12
C LYS A 179 7.44 -3.70 16.97
N VAL A 180 6.86 -2.68 16.35
CA VAL A 180 6.23 -1.56 17.04
C VAL A 180 4.77 -1.51 16.65
N ALA A 181 3.88 -1.63 17.64
CA ALA A 181 2.45 -1.43 17.47
C ALA A 181 2.11 0.04 17.68
N ILE A 182 1.30 0.61 16.79
CA ILE A 182 0.88 2.02 16.84
C ILE A 182 -0.63 2.08 16.62
N THR A 183 -1.30 2.91 17.41
CA THR A 183 -2.70 3.25 17.23
C THR A 183 -2.82 4.72 16.83
N LEU A 184 -3.47 4.98 15.70
CA LEU A 184 -3.73 6.30 15.15
C LEU A 184 -5.23 6.56 15.17
N LYS A 185 -5.66 7.74 15.60
CA LYS A 185 -7.04 8.19 15.50
C LYS A 185 -7.16 9.22 14.39
N ARG A 186 -8.13 9.06 13.50
CA ARG A 186 -8.40 9.98 12.39
C ARG A 186 -9.78 10.60 12.56
N ASN A 187 -9.85 11.93 12.44
CA ASN A 187 -11.09 12.69 12.42
C ASN A 187 -11.26 13.45 11.09
N GLY A 188 -12.50 13.81 10.76
CA GLY A 188 -12.87 14.54 9.54
C GLY A 188 -13.44 13.66 8.43
N ASN A 189 -13.64 14.23 7.25
CA ASN A 189 -14.30 13.60 6.09
C ASN A 189 -13.36 13.27 4.91
N ALA A 190 -12.05 13.45 5.08
CA ALA A 190 -11.02 13.07 4.11
C ALA A 190 -10.09 11.98 4.67
N SER A 191 -9.47 11.21 3.76
CA SER A 191 -8.37 10.32 4.08
C SER A 191 -7.06 11.09 4.31
N SER A 192 -6.27 10.65 5.30
CA SER A 192 -4.86 10.99 5.40
C SER A 192 -4.04 10.12 4.45
N PHE A 193 -2.93 10.64 3.93
CA PHE A 193 -2.00 9.89 3.10
C PHE A 193 -0.57 10.40 3.29
N GLY A 194 0.38 9.49 3.56
CA GLY A 194 1.77 9.90 3.76
C GLY A 194 2.68 8.82 4.31
N ASN A 195 3.73 9.21 5.04
CA ASN A 195 4.77 8.32 5.53
C ASN A 195 4.81 8.34 7.05
N LEU A 196 4.80 7.17 7.66
CA LEU A 196 4.92 7.03 9.10
C LEU A 196 6.32 6.51 9.44
N ARG A 197 6.99 7.17 10.38
CA ARG A 197 8.33 6.83 10.82
C ARG A 197 8.36 6.71 12.33
N VAL A 198 9.15 5.75 12.80
CA VAL A 198 9.36 5.49 14.23
C VAL A 198 10.83 5.64 14.52
N LEU A 199 11.15 6.50 15.48
CA LEU A 199 12.51 6.77 15.93
C LEU A 199 12.67 6.37 17.39
N TRP A 200 13.84 5.86 17.72
CA TRP A 200 14.24 5.48 19.07
C TRP A 200 15.41 6.33 19.53
N ARG A 201 15.44 6.65 20.81
CA ARG A 201 16.65 7.09 21.51
C ARG A 201 16.70 6.48 22.91
N GLN A 202 17.88 6.07 23.35
CA GLN A 202 18.08 5.45 24.66
C GLN A 202 17.88 6.44 25.82
N ASN A 203 18.28 7.70 25.63
CA ASN A 203 18.13 8.78 26.61
C ASN A 203 18.00 10.12 25.86
N GLN A 204 17.76 11.21 26.60
CA GLN A 204 17.51 12.52 25.97
C GLN A 204 18.72 13.11 25.24
N GLN A 205 19.94 12.69 25.60
CA GLN A 205 21.20 13.14 24.98
C GLN A 205 21.54 12.34 23.71
N ALA A 206 20.99 11.12 23.58
CA ALA A 206 21.19 10.27 22.42
C ALA A 206 20.48 10.83 21.18
N GLN A 207 21.11 10.65 20.03
CA GLN A 207 20.54 10.99 18.73
C GLN A 207 19.34 10.09 18.41
N TRP A 208 18.34 10.66 17.72
CA TRP A 208 17.21 9.90 17.23
C TRP A 208 17.65 8.94 16.11
N GLN A 209 17.33 7.67 16.26
CA GLN A 209 17.61 6.65 15.26
C GLN A 209 16.30 6.08 14.74
N GLN A 210 16.07 6.16 13.43
CA GLN A 210 14.91 5.52 12.82
C GLN A 210 15.02 4.00 12.94
N ILE A 211 13.99 3.39 13.54
CA ILE A 211 13.89 1.95 13.79
C ILE A 211 12.80 1.27 12.97
N ALA A 212 11.76 2.00 12.55
CA ALA A 212 10.72 1.47 11.67
C ALA A 212 10.18 2.58 10.75
N LEU A 213 9.65 2.18 9.58
CA LEU A 213 9.00 3.09 8.65
C LEU A 213 7.93 2.36 7.83
N THR A 214 6.93 3.09 7.39
CA THR A 214 6.03 2.68 6.31
C THR A 214 5.72 3.89 5.44
N ASN A 215 5.79 3.68 4.12
CA ASN A 215 5.55 4.74 3.14
C ASN A 215 4.16 4.59 2.53
N SER A 216 3.58 5.69 2.04
CA SER A 216 2.29 5.69 1.35
C SER A 216 1.14 5.09 2.18
N TYR A 217 1.16 5.28 3.50
CA TYR A 217 0.14 4.83 4.42
C TYR A 217 -1.08 5.76 4.40
N SER A 218 -2.28 5.17 4.33
CA SER A 218 -3.55 5.90 4.31
C SER A 218 -4.44 5.49 5.47
N ILE A 219 -5.19 6.44 6.03
CA ILE A 219 -6.32 6.16 6.92
C ILE A 219 -7.57 6.75 6.26
N TYR A 220 -8.51 5.89 5.87
CA TYR A 220 -9.70 6.30 5.11
C TYR A 220 -10.86 6.73 6.02
N PRO A 221 -11.86 7.47 5.50
CA PRO A 221 -12.95 8.01 6.30
C PRO A 221 -13.68 6.99 7.17
N GLU A 222 -13.91 5.77 6.65
CA GLU A 222 -14.58 4.69 7.37
C GLU A 222 -13.75 4.10 8.53
N VAL A 223 -12.45 4.38 8.59
CA VAL A 223 -11.56 3.98 9.68
C VAL A 223 -11.29 5.19 10.57
N SER A 224 -11.95 5.23 11.73
CA SER A 224 -11.73 6.26 12.75
C SER A 224 -10.50 5.98 13.63
N ARG A 225 -10.16 4.70 13.80
CA ARG A 225 -8.98 4.26 14.57
C ARG A 225 -8.25 3.18 13.77
N ALA A 226 -7.01 3.45 13.40
CA ALA A 226 -6.15 2.54 12.67
C ALA A 226 -5.11 1.91 13.61
N GLN A 227 -4.84 0.63 13.40
CA GLN A 227 -3.89 -0.18 14.17
C GLN A 227 -2.85 -0.74 13.21
N LEU A 228 -1.58 -0.41 13.43
CA LEU A 228 -0.50 -0.88 12.58
C LEU A 228 0.59 -1.54 13.42
N GLN A 229 1.20 -2.59 12.87
CA GLN A 229 2.42 -3.19 13.40
C GLN A 229 3.52 -3.03 12.37
N LEU A 230 4.61 -2.37 12.75
CA LEU A 230 5.77 -2.17 11.89
C LEU A 230 6.93 -3.02 12.38
N THR A 231 7.60 -3.70 11.44
CA THR A 231 8.84 -4.43 11.72
C THR A 231 9.96 -3.45 12.06
N ILE A 232 10.69 -3.77 13.12
CA ILE A 232 11.89 -3.05 13.54
C ILE A 232 13.05 -3.45 12.63
N LEU A 233 13.58 -2.48 11.90
CA LEU A 233 14.69 -2.65 10.95
C LEU A 233 16.06 -2.76 11.64
N LYS A 234 16.16 -2.31 12.89
CA LYS A 234 17.41 -2.28 13.68
C LYS A 234 17.19 -2.83 15.10
N PRO A 235 16.81 -4.11 15.25
CA PRO A 235 16.47 -4.70 16.55
C PRO A 235 17.64 -4.67 17.56
N GLN A 236 18.88 -4.60 17.08
CA GLN A 236 20.08 -4.45 17.92
C GLN A 236 20.08 -3.20 18.79
N LEU A 237 19.37 -2.14 18.39
CA LEU A 237 19.23 -0.91 19.17
C LEU A 237 18.33 -1.09 20.41
N LEU A 238 17.58 -2.20 20.46
CA LEU A 238 16.58 -2.50 21.47
C LEU A 238 16.92 -3.75 22.28
N LYS A 239 18.18 -4.25 22.25
CA LYS A 239 18.55 -5.48 22.96
C LYS A 239 18.39 -5.40 24.49
N ASN A 240 18.46 -4.20 25.08
CA ASN A 240 18.32 -3.96 26.53
C ASN A 240 17.64 -2.60 26.83
N PRO A 241 16.37 -2.37 26.46
CA PRO A 241 15.73 -1.10 26.71
C PRO A 241 15.28 -1.09 28.17
N ARG A 242 16.18 -0.74 29.10
CA ARG A 242 15.82 -0.44 30.50
C ARG A 242 14.92 0.79 30.55
N SER A 243 15.25 1.79 29.73
CA SER A 243 14.45 2.96 29.48
C SER A 243 14.83 3.56 28.12
N GLY A 244 13.92 4.34 27.54
CA GLY A 244 14.19 5.14 26.37
C GLY A 244 12.93 5.85 25.87
N GLN A 245 13.03 6.44 24.69
CA GLN A 245 11.92 7.17 24.09
C GLN A 245 11.67 6.73 22.66
N LEU A 246 10.39 6.59 22.35
CA LEU A 246 9.86 6.23 21.05
C LEU A 246 9.16 7.46 20.48
N LYS A 247 9.68 8.02 19.39
CA LYS A 247 9.03 9.10 18.64
C LYS A 247 8.33 8.50 17.43
N VAL A 248 7.04 8.79 17.29
CA VAL A 248 6.26 8.47 16.09
C VAL A 248 5.97 9.78 15.37
N VAL A 249 6.22 9.79 14.06
CA VAL A 249 5.94 10.92 13.17
C VAL A 249 5.12 10.42 11.99
N TYR A 250 4.03 11.11 11.68
CA TYR A 250 3.24 10.87 10.47
C TYR A 250 3.22 12.14 9.61
N ASP A 251 4.02 12.11 8.54
CA ASP A 251 4.14 13.19 7.57
C ASP A 251 3.23 12.93 6.38
N GLY A 252 2.61 13.96 5.84
CA GLY A 252 1.81 13.90 4.63
C GLY A 252 2.67 13.64 3.39
N GLY A 253 2.08 12.93 2.42
CA GLY A 253 2.71 12.61 1.14
C GLY A 253 1.88 13.11 -0.03
N SER A 254 2.52 13.25 -1.19
CA SER A 254 1.87 13.71 -2.43
C SER A 254 1.09 15.02 -2.24
N GLU A 255 -0.25 14.99 -2.28
CA GLU A 255 -1.07 16.19 -2.10
C GLU A 255 -0.94 16.82 -0.69
N TYR A 256 -0.39 16.08 0.26
CA TYR A 256 -0.15 16.53 1.63
C TYR A 256 1.34 16.72 1.95
N ALA A 257 2.23 16.85 0.95
CA ALA A 257 3.68 16.89 1.17
C ALA A 257 4.19 17.98 2.12
N GLN A 258 3.40 19.04 2.36
CA GLN A 258 3.74 20.13 3.29
C GLN A 258 3.06 20.01 4.66
N GLN A 259 2.31 18.95 4.90
CA GLN A 259 1.55 18.74 6.13
C GLN A 259 2.27 17.71 7.02
N GLN A 260 2.57 18.06 8.26
CA GLN A 260 2.80 17.05 9.30
C GLN A 260 1.45 16.74 9.94
N PHE A 261 0.98 15.49 9.88
CA PHE A 261 -0.30 15.12 10.46
C PHE A 261 -0.21 14.98 11.98
N ALA A 262 0.84 14.32 12.47
CA ALA A 262 1.03 14.10 13.89
C ALA A 262 2.50 13.82 14.24
N GLU A 263 2.92 14.25 15.43
CA GLU A 263 4.14 13.78 16.09
C GLU A 263 3.84 13.55 17.57
N ARG A 264 4.34 12.44 18.12
CA ARG A 264 4.24 12.16 19.56
C ARG A 264 5.44 11.36 20.05
N ILE A 265 5.91 11.69 21.25
CA ILE A 265 6.98 10.97 21.95
C ILE A 265 6.36 10.17 23.10
N PHE A 266 6.72 8.89 23.19
CA PHE A 266 6.35 7.98 24.25
C PHE A 266 7.59 7.60 25.05
N THR A 267 7.48 7.60 26.37
CA THR A 267 8.53 7.06 27.24
C THR A 267 8.31 5.56 27.38
N VAL A 268 9.38 4.79 27.14
CA VAL A 268 9.39 3.34 27.32
C VAL A 268 10.21 3.04 28.56
N SER A 269 9.60 2.37 29.54
CA SER A 269 10.26 1.93 30.78
C SER A 269 10.16 0.40 30.84
N SER A 270 11.20 -0.28 31.31
CA SER A 270 11.16 -1.73 31.52
C SER A 270 10.12 -2.08 32.58
N GLY A 271 8.90 -2.46 32.16
CA GLY A 271 7.80 -2.79 33.06
C GLY A 271 6.41 -2.95 32.41
N GLN A 272 6.27 -2.81 31.10
CA GLN A 272 5.03 -3.08 30.34
C GLN A 272 5.32 -3.86 29.06
#